data_AF-A0A8D0GBQ0-F1
#
_entry.id   AF-A0A8D0GBQ0-F1
#
_cell.length_a   1.000
_cell.length_b   1.000
_cell.length_c   1.000
_cell.angle_alpha   90.00
_cell.angle_beta   90.00
_cell.angle_gamma   90.00
#
_symmetry.space_group_name_H-M   'P 1'
#
loop_
_entity.id
_entity.type
_entity.pdbx_description
1 polymer ?
#
loop_
_entity_poly.entity_id
_entity_poly.type
_entity_poly.pdbx_seq_one_letter_code
_entity_poly.pdbx_strand_id
1 'polypeptide(L)'
;MENKQPEDDLFDRLNTSILNKHLQDLMEGLTAKVFRTYNASITLQQQLKELTTPDENVPAKILSYNRANRAVAILCNHQRAPPKTFEKSMLNLQTKIDAKKEQLVDARRELKSAKADAKVRRDEKSKKMVESKKKTVQRVEEQLMKLEVQATDREENKQIALGTSKLNYLDPRISVAWCKKWGVPIEKIYNKTQREKFAWAIDMADDDYEF
;
A
#
# COMPACT_ATOMS: atom_id res chain seq x y z
N MET A 1 -38.04 -7.63 -13.98
CA MET A 1 -37.79 -7.28 -15.40
C MET A 1 -38.95 -7.70 -16.30
N GLU A 2 -39.94 -8.42 -15.77
CA GLU A 2 -41.13 -8.81 -16.52
C GLU A 2 -41.84 -7.59 -17.13
N ASN A 3 -42.20 -7.70 -18.40
CA ASN A 3 -42.87 -6.67 -19.20
C ASN A 3 -42.13 -5.32 -19.30
N LYS A 4 -40.81 -5.31 -19.10
CA LYS A 4 -39.95 -4.12 -19.31
C LYS A 4 -39.13 -4.27 -20.58
N GLN A 5 -38.96 -3.16 -21.30
CA GLN A 5 -38.01 -3.04 -22.39
C GLN A 5 -36.59 -2.77 -21.85
N PRO A 6 -35.54 -2.96 -22.66
CA PRO A 6 -34.15 -2.74 -22.22
C PRO A 6 -33.87 -1.32 -21.71
N GLU A 7 -34.64 -0.32 -22.16
CA GLU A 7 -34.47 1.10 -21.82
C GLU A 7 -35.27 1.50 -20.58
N ASP A 8 -36.19 0.65 -20.11
CA ASP A 8 -37.03 0.93 -18.96
C ASP A 8 -36.23 0.86 -17.65
N ASP A 9 -36.50 1.80 -16.74
CA ASP A 9 -35.88 1.81 -15.42
C ASP A 9 -36.14 0.49 -14.67
N LEU A 10 -35.08 -0.12 -14.15
CA LEU A 10 -35.19 -1.34 -13.36
C LEU A 10 -36.07 -1.12 -12.11
N PHE A 11 -35.91 0.04 -11.45
CA PHE A 11 -36.66 0.44 -10.27
C PHE A 11 -37.63 1.59 -10.58
N ASP A 12 -38.70 1.29 -11.30
CA ASP A 12 -39.68 2.24 -11.88
C ASP A 12 -40.45 3.08 -10.84
N ARG A 13 -40.52 2.62 -9.59
CA ARG A 13 -41.19 3.33 -8.47
C ARG A 13 -40.23 3.88 -7.44
N LEU A 14 -38.93 3.87 -7.71
CA LEU A 14 -37.88 4.33 -6.81
C LEU A 14 -37.13 5.50 -7.43
N ASN A 15 -36.79 6.49 -6.62
CA ASN A 15 -35.82 7.51 -6.98
C ASN A 15 -34.93 7.85 -5.78
N THR A 16 -33.90 8.65 -6.02
CA THR A 16 -32.90 9.00 -5.00
C THR A 16 -33.49 9.78 -3.84
N SER A 17 -34.52 10.61 -4.06
CA SER A 17 -35.20 11.37 -3.01
C SER A 17 -35.99 10.45 -2.08
N ILE A 18 -36.74 9.49 -2.64
CA ILE A 18 -37.49 8.49 -1.86
C ILE A 18 -36.52 7.65 -1.01
N LEU A 19 -35.44 7.16 -1.61
CA LEU A 19 -34.44 6.36 -0.90
C LEU A 19 -33.77 7.15 0.24
N ASN A 20 -33.27 8.36 -0.03
CA ASN A 20 -32.57 9.14 0.99
C ASN A 20 -33.51 9.62 2.10
N LYS A 21 -34.79 9.90 1.79
CA LYS A 21 -35.78 10.21 2.83
C LYS A 21 -35.95 9.02 3.78
N HIS A 22 -36.10 7.82 3.24
CA HIS A 22 -36.17 6.62 4.06
C HIS A 22 -34.90 6.40 4.91
N LEU A 23 -33.70 6.62 4.33
CA LEU A 23 -32.44 6.50 5.07
C LEU A 23 -32.33 7.52 6.21
N GLN A 24 -32.77 8.76 5.99
CA GLN A 24 -32.78 9.81 7.01
C GLN A 24 -33.69 9.46 8.19
N ASP A 25 -34.82 8.78 7.93
CA ASP A 25 -35.73 8.30 8.98
C ASP A 25 -35.10 7.17 9.83
N LEU A 26 -34.15 6.42 9.26
CA LEU A 26 -33.43 5.35 9.96
C LEU A 26 -32.26 5.89 10.80
N MET A 27 -31.57 6.92 10.33
CA MET A 27 -30.49 7.59 11.05
C MET A 27 -30.32 9.02 10.53
N GLU A 28 -30.23 9.98 11.45
CA GLU A 28 -30.06 11.37 11.10
C GLU A 28 -28.76 11.59 10.29
N GLY A 29 -28.88 12.22 9.12
CA GLY A 29 -27.77 12.53 8.22
C GLY A 29 -27.36 11.36 7.30
N LEU A 30 -28.01 10.19 7.42
CA LEU A 30 -27.73 9.04 6.60
C LEU A 30 -28.23 9.23 5.17
N THR A 31 -27.34 9.02 4.20
CA THR A 31 -27.64 9.09 2.77
C THR A 31 -26.94 7.95 2.04
N ALA A 32 -27.36 7.64 0.82
CA ALA A 32 -26.79 6.53 0.04
C ALA A 32 -25.26 6.65 -0.12
N LYS A 33 -24.70 7.87 -0.20
CA LYS A 33 -23.24 8.09 -0.30
C LYS A 33 -22.48 7.69 0.97
N VAL A 34 -23.11 7.77 2.15
CA VAL A 34 -22.48 7.44 3.43
C VAL A 34 -22.08 5.97 3.48
N PHE A 35 -22.90 5.09 2.90
CA PHE A 35 -22.59 3.66 2.78
C PHE A 35 -21.30 3.39 2.01
N ARG A 36 -21.00 4.17 0.95
CA ARG A 36 -19.73 4.01 0.22
C ARG A 36 -18.53 4.36 1.09
N THR A 37 -18.59 5.45 1.85
CA THR A 37 -17.52 5.86 2.76
C THR A 37 -17.36 4.87 3.92
N TYR A 38 -18.47 4.40 4.50
CA TYR A 38 -18.47 3.37 5.54
C TYR A 38 -17.82 2.08 5.05
N ASN A 39 -18.33 1.51 3.95
CA ASN A 39 -17.82 0.26 3.39
C ASN A 39 -16.35 0.37 2.98
N ALA A 40 -15.93 1.51 2.43
CA ALA A 40 -14.54 1.74 2.07
C ALA A 40 -13.62 1.82 3.31
N SER A 41 -14.03 2.56 4.34
CA SER A 41 -13.23 2.76 5.56
C SER A 41 -13.12 1.47 6.38
N ILE A 42 -14.22 0.76 6.62
CA ILE A 42 -14.20 -0.50 7.37
C ILE A 42 -13.38 -1.57 6.63
N THR A 43 -13.49 -1.64 5.29
CA THR A 43 -12.69 -2.56 4.47
C THR A 43 -11.21 -2.25 4.59
N LEU A 44 -10.79 -0.97 4.55
CA LEU A 44 -9.38 -0.62 4.75
C LEU A 44 -8.89 -1.12 6.10
N GLN A 45 -9.62 -0.85 7.18
CA GLN A 45 -9.21 -1.23 8.52
C GLN A 45 -9.07 -2.74 8.69
N GLN A 46 -10.05 -3.51 8.20
CA GLN A 46 -10.02 -4.97 8.23
C GLN A 46 -8.84 -5.52 7.41
N GLN A 47 -8.66 -5.04 6.19
CA GLN A 47 -7.57 -5.49 5.32
C GLN A 47 -6.19 -5.11 5.88
N LEU A 48 -6.04 -3.93 6.51
CA LEU A 48 -4.79 -3.57 7.19
C LEU A 48 -4.50 -4.49 8.38
N LYS A 49 -5.52 -4.89 9.13
CA LYS A 49 -5.40 -5.83 10.25
C LYS A 49 -4.99 -7.23 9.79
N GLU A 50 -5.51 -7.67 8.64
CA GLU A 50 -5.23 -9.00 8.07
C GLU A 50 -3.88 -9.08 7.34
N LEU A 51 -3.52 -8.04 6.58
CA LEU A 51 -2.38 -8.09 5.67
C LEU A 51 -1.06 -7.56 6.27
N THR A 52 -1.10 -6.85 7.40
CA THR A 52 0.11 -6.29 7.99
C THR A 52 0.74 -7.28 8.96
N THR A 53 2.00 -7.65 8.73
CA THR A 53 2.74 -8.51 9.65
C THR A 53 3.69 -7.69 10.54
N PRO A 54 3.85 -8.02 11.84
CA PRO A 54 4.69 -7.24 12.75
C PRO A 54 6.17 -7.16 12.35
N ASP A 55 6.75 -8.27 11.94
CA ASP A 55 8.20 -8.42 11.74
C ASP A 55 8.69 -7.96 10.34
N GLU A 56 7.78 -7.49 9.49
CA GLU A 56 8.12 -6.97 8.17
C GLU A 56 8.83 -5.62 8.24
N ASN A 57 9.73 -5.36 7.28
CA ASN A 57 10.31 -4.04 7.12
C ASN A 57 9.32 -3.04 6.50
N VAL A 58 9.67 -1.75 6.58
CA VAL A 58 8.82 -0.65 6.09
C VAL A 58 8.37 -0.83 4.64
N PRO A 59 9.23 -1.21 3.66
CA PRO A 59 8.79 -1.50 2.30
C PRO A 59 7.67 -2.57 2.20
N ALA A 60 7.81 -3.69 2.90
CA ALA A 60 6.78 -4.74 2.89
C ALA A 60 5.47 -4.26 3.53
N LYS A 61 5.54 -3.54 4.65
CA LYS A 61 4.34 -2.94 5.27
C LYS A 61 3.63 -1.96 4.32
N ILE A 62 4.36 -1.17 3.54
CA ILE A 62 3.78 -0.27 2.52
C ILE A 62 3.07 -1.08 1.42
N LEU A 63 3.60 -2.24 1.02
CA LEU A 63 2.93 -3.12 0.07
C LEU A 63 1.59 -3.63 0.63
N SER A 64 1.57 -4.07 1.89
CA SER A 64 0.33 -4.48 2.58
C SER A 64 -0.69 -3.35 2.65
N TYR A 65 -0.25 -2.12 2.95
CA TYR A 65 -1.12 -0.94 2.90
C TYR A 65 -1.71 -0.71 1.50
N ASN A 66 -0.88 -0.80 0.46
CA ASN A 66 -1.35 -0.58 -0.91
C ASN A 66 -2.32 -1.67 -1.36
N ARG A 67 -2.12 -2.92 -0.95
CA ARG A 67 -3.06 -4.02 -1.17
C ARG A 67 -4.40 -3.81 -0.46
N ALA A 68 -4.37 -3.35 0.78
CA ALA A 68 -5.59 -2.99 1.52
C ALA A 68 -6.36 -1.87 0.79
N ASN A 69 -5.67 -0.81 0.36
CA ASN A 69 -6.31 0.26 -0.41
C ASN A 69 -6.78 -0.21 -1.80
N ARG A 70 -6.09 -1.18 -2.42
CA ARG A 70 -6.51 -1.80 -3.69
C ARG A 70 -7.82 -2.55 -3.53
N ALA A 71 -8.00 -3.31 -2.43
CA ALA A 71 -9.28 -3.96 -2.14
C ALA A 71 -10.43 -2.94 -2.04
N VAL A 72 -10.20 -1.80 -1.39
CA VAL A 72 -11.17 -0.70 -1.33
C VAL A 72 -11.45 -0.10 -2.70
N ALA A 73 -10.42 0.13 -3.51
CA ALA A 73 -10.58 0.67 -4.85
C ALA A 73 -11.37 -0.28 -5.76
N ILE A 74 -11.18 -1.60 -5.63
CA ILE A 74 -11.98 -2.62 -6.32
C ILE A 74 -13.43 -2.57 -5.86
N LEU A 75 -13.68 -2.54 -4.54
CA LEU A 75 -15.01 -2.42 -3.96
C LEU A 75 -15.76 -1.17 -4.46
N CYS A 76 -15.03 -0.05 -4.61
CA CYS A 76 -15.58 1.21 -5.11
C CYS A 76 -15.62 1.33 -6.64
N ASN A 77 -15.22 0.29 -7.37
CA ASN A 77 -15.08 0.27 -8.82
C ASN A 77 -14.20 1.41 -9.40
N HIS A 78 -13.13 1.76 -8.70
CA HIS A 78 -12.16 2.78 -9.15
C HIS A 78 -11.16 2.18 -10.14
N GLN A 79 -11.61 2.02 -11.39
CA GLN A 79 -10.80 1.48 -12.47
C GLN A 79 -10.07 2.58 -13.26
N ARG A 80 -9.01 2.19 -13.95
CA ARG A 80 -8.33 3.01 -14.96
C ARG A 80 -7.85 2.15 -16.12
N ALA A 81 -7.73 2.75 -17.29
CA ALA A 81 -7.04 2.12 -18.41
C ALA A 81 -5.55 1.90 -18.06
N PRO A 82 -4.92 0.79 -18.51
CA PRO A 82 -3.49 0.61 -18.40
C PRO A 82 -2.73 1.79 -19.04
N PRO A 83 -1.69 2.33 -18.38
CA PRO A 83 -0.86 3.37 -19.00
C PRO A 83 -0.23 2.88 -20.30
N LYS A 84 -0.21 3.72 -21.35
CA LYS A 84 0.39 3.37 -22.66
C LYS A 84 1.86 2.96 -22.57
N THR A 85 2.59 3.47 -21.57
CA THR A 85 4.02 3.21 -21.34
C THR A 85 4.28 2.15 -20.28
N PHE A 86 3.25 1.43 -19.82
CA PHE A 86 3.33 0.48 -18.71
C PHE A 86 4.38 -0.61 -18.96
N GLU A 87 4.30 -1.33 -20.07
CA GLU A 87 5.20 -2.43 -20.41
C GLU A 87 6.67 -1.97 -20.46
N LYS A 88 6.94 -0.82 -21.09
CA LYS A 88 8.28 -0.21 -21.13
C LYS A 88 8.77 0.15 -19.72
N SER A 89 7.90 0.69 -18.87
CA SER A 89 8.25 1.02 -17.49
C SER A 89 8.53 -0.23 -16.65
N MET A 90 7.78 -1.31 -16.85
CA MET A 90 7.99 -2.58 -16.16
C MET A 90 9.28 -3.25 -16.59
N LEU A 91 9.58 -3.28 -17.89
CA LEU A 91 10.85 -3.78 -18.42
C LEU A 91 12.04 -3.02 -17.81
N ASN A 92 12.00 -1.69 -17.79
CA ASN A 92 13.05 -0.88 -17.18
C ASN A 92 13.25 -1.15 -15.69
N LEU A 93 12.15 -1.46 -14.97
CA LEU A 93 12.23 -1.82 -13.55
C LEU A 93 12.83 -3.21 -13.38
N GLN A 94 12.44 -4.17 -14.22
CA GLN A 94 12.98 -5.53 -14.20
C GLN A 94 14.49 -5.53 -14.46
N THR A 95 14.98 -4.79 -15.46
CA THR A 95 16.42 -4.66 -15.71
C THR A 95 17.18 -4.12 -14.49
N LYS A 96 16.60 -3.19 -13.72
CA LYS A 96 17.21 -2.67 -12.48
C LYS A 96 17.22 -3.73 -11.37
N ILE A 97 16.16 -4.54 -11.27
CA ILE A 97 16.08 -5.66 -10.33
C ILE A 97 17.16 -6.68 -10.66
N ASP A 98 17.29 -7.07 -11.93
CA ASP A 98 18.26 -8.07 -12.38
C ASP A 98 19.69 -7.60 -12.11
N ALA A 99 20.02 -6.35 -12.46
CA ALA A 99 21.32 -5.75 -12.14
C ALA A 99 21.59 -5.70 -10.62
N LYS A 100 20.56 -5.51 -9.79
CA LYS A 100 20.70 -5.58 -8.33
C LYS A 100 20.86 -7.00 -7.81
N LYS A 101 20.25 -7.99 -8.43
CA LYS A 101 20.45 -9.41 -8.11
C LYS A 101 21.89 -9.81 -8.40
N GLU A 102 22.47 -9.38 -9.51
CA GLU A 102 23.88 -9.61 -9.83
C GLU A 102 24.80 -8.97 -8.77
N GLN A 103 24.59 -7.70 -8.43
CA GLN A 103 25.35 -7.03 -7.36
C GLN A 103 25.23 -7.75 -6.00
N LEU A 104 24.06 -8.33 -5.70
CA LEU A 104 23.88 -9.10 -4.47
C LEU A 104 24.67 -10.41 -4.49
N VAL A 105 24.70 -11.10 -5.62
CA VAL A 105 25.50 -12.33 -5.80
C VAL A 105 26.98 -12.03 -5.60
N ASP A 106 27.49 -10.96 -6.21
CA ASP A 106 28.88 -10.54 -6.04
C ASP A 106 29.20 -10.14 -4.60
N ALA A 107 28.35 -9.33 -3.96
CA ALA A 107 28.54 -8.94 -2.56
C ALA A 107 28.53 -10.15 -1.61
N ARG A 108 27.67 -11.15 -1.86
CA ARG A 108 27.64 -12.41 -1.10
C ARG A 108 28.90 -13.25 -1.34
N ARG A 109 29.42 -13.28 -2.57
CA ARG A 109 30.69 -13.96 -2.90
C ARG A 109 31.86 -13.31 -2.17
N GLU A 110 31.97 -11.98 -2.20
CA GLU A 110 32.99 -11.23 -1.45
C GLU A 110 32.91 -11.47 0.05
N LEU A 111 31.69 -11.48 0.63
CA LEU A 111 31.48 -11.79 2.04
C LEU A 111 31.94 -13.22 2.38
N LYS A 112 31.67 -14.19 1.49
CA LYS A 112 32.12 -15.58 1.67
C LYS A 112 33.64 -15.67 1.67
N SER A 113 34.32 -15.01 0.74
CA SER A 113 35.79 -14.95 0.69
C SER A 113 36.37 -14.27 1.93
N ALA A 114 35.82 -13.12 2.35
CA ALA A 114 36.26 -12.42 3.55
C ALA A 114 36.10 -13.28 4.82
N LYS A 115 35.02 -14.07 4.91
CA LYS A 115 34.81 -15.02 6.03
C LYS A 115 35.84 -16.16 6.01
N ALA A 116 36.22 -16.66 4.83
CA ALA A 116 37.26 -17.68 4.71
C ALA A 116 38.62 -17.13 5.15
N ASP A 117 39.00 -15.94 4.67
CA ASP A 117 40.26 -15.29 5.04
C ASP A 117 40.34 -14.98 6.54
N ALA A 118 39.23 -14.53 7.15
CA ALA A 118 39.16 -14.27 8.58
C ALA A 118 39.33 -15.53 9.44
N LYS A 119 38.93 -16.72 8.94
CA LYS A 119 39.15 -17.99 9.64
C LYS A 119 40.62 -18.39 9.66
N VAL A 120 41.36 -18.06 8.59
CA VAL A 120 42.79 -18.36 8.44
C VAL A 120 43.64 -17.38 9.23
N ARG A 121 43.45 -16.07 9.03
CA ARG A 121 44.32 -15.05 9.64
C ARG A 121 44.01 -14.75 11.10
N ARG A 122 42.73 -14.87 11.51
CA ARG A 122 42.22 -14.61 12.87
C ARG A 122 42.56 -13.25 13.47
N ASP A 123 42.97 -12.28 12.66
CA ASP A 123 43.28 -10.91 13.09
C ASP A 123 42.03 -10.00 13.13
N GLU A 124 42.14 -8.88 13.84
CA GLU A 124 41.06 -7.90 13.97
C GLU A 124 40.70 -7.20 12.64
N LYS A 125 41.67 -7.02 11.74
CA LYS A 125 41.46 -6.35 10.45
C LYS A 125 40.56 -7.19 9.54
N SER A 126 40.77 -8.50 9.51
CA SER A 126 39.91 -9.45 8.79
C SER A 126 38.51 -9.53 9.40
N LYS A 127 38.36 -9.46 10.73
CA LYS A 127 37.03 -9.38 11.37
C LYS A 127 36.28 -8.10 11.00
N LYS A 128 36.95 -6.94 11.03
CA LYS A 128 36.37 -5.65 10.58
C LYS A 128 35.95 -5.68 9.11
N MET A 129 36.73 -6.35 8.26
CA MET A 129 36.41 -6.52 6.83
C MET A 129 35.15 -7.35 6.62
N VAL A 130 34.99 -8.47 7.34
CA VAL A 130 33.76 -9.29 7.30
C VAL A 130 32.53 -8.47 7.68
N GLU A 131 32.63 -7.68 8.75
CA GLU A 131 31.53 -6.84 9.21
C GLU A 131 31.17 -5.77 8.17
N SER A 132 32.16 -5.14 7.55
CA SER A 132 31.93 -4.19 6.46
C SER A 132 31.24 -4.83 5.26
N LYS A 133 31.67 -6.03 4.83
CA LYS A 133 31.05 -6.75 3.71
C LYS A 133 29.64 -7.24 4.04
N LYS A 134 29.39 -7.64 5.30
CA LYS A 134 28.06 -8.00 5.80
C LYS A 134 27.09 -6.82 5.71
N LYS A 135 27.51 -5.63 6.13
CA LYS A 135 26.72 -4.39 5.98
C LYS A 135 26.44 -4.05 4.51
N THR A 136 27.40 -4.28 3.62
CA THR A 136 27.17 -4.10 2.18
C THR A 136 26.11 -5.05 1.64
N VAL A 137 26.18 -6.35 1.99
CA VAL A 137 25.16 -7.34 1.60
C VAL A 137 23.77 -6.91 2.09
N GLN A 138 23.63 -6.56 3.38
CA GLN A 138 22.37 -6.10 3.94
C GLN A 138 21.79 -4.90 3.19
N ARG A 139 22.63 -3.89 2.88
CA ARG A 139 22.19 -2.71 2.13
C ARG A 139 21.71 -3.06 0.72
N VAL A 140 22.39 -3.98 0.04
CA VAL A 140 21.99 -4.40 -1.32
C VAL A 140 20.69 -5.21 -1.27
N GLU A 141 20.51 -6.06 -0.26
CA GLU A 141 19.27 -6.82 -0.03
C GLU A 141 18.07 -5.89 0.20
N GLU A 142 18.22 -4.88 1.07
CA GLU A 142 17.17 -3.88 1.31
C GLU A 142 16.80 -3.09 0.04
N GLN A 143 17.80 -2.72 -0.77
CA GLN A 143 17.58 -2.02 -2.04
C GLN A 143 16.86 -2.91 -3.06
N LEU A 144 17.24 -4.18 -3.15
CA LEU A 144 16.61 -5.15 -4.04
C LEU A 144 15.15 -5.36 -3.62
N MET A 145 14.89 -5.59 -2.34
CA MET A 145 13.55 -5.78 -1.82
C MET A 145 12.64 -4.57 -2.09
N LYS A 146 13.16 -3.35 -1.95
CA LYS A 146 12.42 -2.14 -2.31
C LYS A 146 12.02 -2.10 -3.80
N LEU A 147 12.90 -2.52 -4.69
CA LEU A 147 12.61 -2.57 -6.14
C LEU A 147 11.59 -3.65 -6.47
N GLU A 148 11.70 -4.82 -5.86
CA GLU A 148 10.75 -5.93 -6.04
C GLU A 148 9.36 -5.55 -5.54
N VAL A 149 9.26 -4.96 -4.34
CA VAL A 149 8.00 -4.41 -3.81
C VAL A 149 7.40 -3.38 -4.77
N GLN A 150 8.22 -2.48 -5.31
CA GLN A 150 7.76 -1.49 -6.27
C GLN A 150 7.24 -2.11 -7.59
N ALA A 151 7.84 -3.22 -8.02
CA ALA A 151 7.39 -3.94 -9.21
C ALA A 151 6.04 -4.60 -8.97
N THR A 152 5.90 -5.33 -7.86
CA THR A 152 4.64 -5.95 -7.45
C THR A 152 3.52 -4.92 -7.31
N ASP A 153 3.79 -3.81 -6.61
CA ASP A 153 2.80 -2.73 -6.43
C ASP A 153 2.33 -2.11 -7.76
N ARG A 154 3.25 -1.95 -8.72
CA ARG A 154 2.88 -1.43 -10.05
C ARG A 154 2.05 -2.41 -10.85
N GLU A 155 2.39 -3.69 -10.82
CA GLU A 155 1.68 -4.73 -11.54
C GLU A 155 0.26 -4.92 -11.00
N GLU A 156 0.13 -5.07 -9.68
CA GLU A 156 -1.17 -5.24 -9.03
C GLU A 156 -2.11 -4.04 -9.27
N ASN A 157 -1.55 -2.83 -9.42
CA ASN A 157 -2.30 -1.60 -9.64
C ASN A 157 -2.38 -1.17 -11.12
N LYS A 158 -2.03 -2.03 -12.09
CA LYS A 158 -2.05 -1.69 -13.53
C LYS A 158 -3.35 -1.03 -13.98
N GLN A 159 -4.49 -1.57 -13.53
CA GLN A 159 -5.84 -1.13 -13.91
C GLN A 159 -6.64 -0.50 -12.77
N ILE A 160 -6.03 -0.28 -11.61
CA ILE A 160 -6.74 0.20 -10.41
C ILE A 160 -6.27 1.61 -10.04
N ALA A 161 -7.23 2.50 -9.74
CA ALA A 161 -6.98 3.88 -9.36
C ALA A 161 -7.13 4.08 -7.84
N LEU A 162 -6.00 4.05 -7.13
CA LEU A 162 -5.94 4.16 -5.66
C LEU A 162 -6.17 5.57 -5.11
N GLY A 163 -6.05 6.61 -5.94
CA GLY A 163 -6.08 8.00 -5.47
C GLY A 163 -7.46 8.44 -4.97
N THR A 164 -8.52 8.03 -5.66
CA THR A 164 -9.89 8.45 -5.35
C THR A 164 -10.38 7.87 -4.04
N SER A 165 -10.16 6.57 -3.79
CA SER A 165 -10.48 5.94 -2.49
C SER A 165 -9.74 6.64 -1.36
N LYS A 166 -8.42 6.78 -1.53
CA LYS A 166 -7.51 7.35 -0.53
C LYS A 166 -7.85 8.78 -0.10
N LEU A 167 -8.38 9.61 -1.00
CA LEU A 167 -8.64 11.02 -0.71
C LEU A 167 -10.06 11.30 -0.21
N ASN A 168 -11.03 10.48 -0.59
CA ASN A 168 -12.45 10.84 -0.49
C ASN A 168 -13.32 9.82 0.25
N TYR A 169 -12.87 8.57 0.37
CA TYR A 169 -13.71 7.48 0.89
C TYR A 169 -13.09 6.76 2.10
N LEU A 170 -11.83 7.02 2.42
CA LEU A 170 -11.14 6.46 3.58
C LEU A 170 -11.09 7.48 4.70
N ASP A 171 -11.42 7.06 5.92
CA ASP A 171 -11.10 7.83 7.12
C ASP A 171 -9.57 7.90 7.30
N PRO A 172 -8.95 9.09 7.23
CA PRO A 172 -7.50 9.22 7.33
C PRO A 172 -6.95 8.78 8.69
N ARG A 173 -7.76 8.77 9.76
CA ARG A 173 -7.35 8.33 11.10
C ARG A 173 -6.96 6.87 11.13
N ILE A 174 -7.62 6.01 10.32
CA ILE A 174 -7.24 4.60 10.15
C ILE A 174 -5.78 4.50 9.65
N SER A 175 -5.43 5.33 8.67
CA SER A 175 -4.09 5.33 8.07
C SER A 175 -3.05 5.92 9.03
N VAL A 176 -3.41 6.96 9.78
CA VAL A 176 -2.56 7.56 10.81
C VAL A 176 -2.28 6.57 11.93
N ALA A 177 -3.31 5.93 12.47
CA ALA A 177 -3.19 4.93 13.52
C ALA A 177 -2.30 3.76 13.09
N TRP A 178 -2.50 3.26 11.87
CA TRP A 178 -1.63 2.23 11.29
C TRP A 178 -0.17 2.69 11.16
N CYS A 179 0.07 3.93 10.73
CA CYS A 179 1.43 4.47 10.63
C CYS A 179 2.10 4.56 12.00
N LYS A 180 1.40 5.06 13.02
CA LYS A 180 1.90 5.15 14.40
C LYS A 180 2.19 3.76 14.97
N LYS A 181 1.23 2.84 14.86
CA LYS A 181 1.32 1.46 15.38
C LYS A 181 2.51 0.68 14.85
N TRP A 182 2.85 0.86 13.57
CA TRP A 182 3.91 0.09 12.91
C TRP A 182 5.21 0.89 12.67
N GLY A 183 5.31 2.11 13.19
CA GLY A 183 6.46 2.99 12.99
C GLY A 183 6.73 3.31 11.52
N VAL A 184 5.69 3.33 10.68
CA VAL A 184 5.81 3.69 9.26
C VAL A 184 5.69 5.21 9.15
N PRO A 185 6.69 5.91 8.60
CA PRO A 185 6.62 7.38 8.49
C PRO A 185 5.44 7.80 7.61
N ILE A 186 4.61 8.73 8.10
CA ILE A 186 3.37 9.15 7.44
C ILE A 186 3.61 9.71 6.04
N GLU A 187 4.79 10.28 5.77
CA GLU A 187 5.19 10.78 4.46
C GLU A 187 5.40 9.69 3.40
N LYS A 188 5.51 8.42 3.82
CA LYS A 188 5.49 7.26 2.91
C LYS A 188 4.09 6.93 2.42
N ILE A 189 3.07 7.26 3.21
CA ILE A 189 1.67 7.04 2.86
C ILE A 189 1.10 8.30 2.20
N TYR A 190 1.22 9.46 2.83
CA TYR A 190 0.66 10.72 2.31
C TYR A 190 1.74 11.65 1.79
N ASN A 191 1.55 12.20 0.59
CA ASN A 191 2.39 13.28 0.07
C ASN A 191 2.14 14.61 0.81
N LYS A 192 2.90 15.67 0.49
CA LYS A 192 2.81 16.97 1.18
C LYS A 192 1.37 17.51 1.22
N THR A 193 0.71 17.61 0.07
CA THR A 193 -0.67 18.12 -0.05
C THR A 193 -1.69 17.26 0.69
N GLN A 194 -1.51 15.93 0.69
CA GLN A 194 -2.36 15.01 1.44
C GLN A 194 -2.21 15.19 2.96
N ARG A 195 -0.98 15.40 3.44
CA ARG A 195 -0.72 15.68 4.86
C ARG A 195 -1.31 17.02 5.29
N GLU A 196 -1.28 18.03 4.44
CA GLU A 196 -1.94 19.32 4.69
C GLU A 196 -3.46 19.14 4.80
N LYS A 197 -4.09 18.39 3.88
CA LYS A 197 -5.53 18.10 3.92
C LYS A 197 -5.94 17.30 5.17
N PHE A 198 -5.10 16.36 5.61
CA PHE A 198 -5.38 15.46 6.72
C PHE A 198 -4.65 15.83 8.01
N ALA A 199 -4.19 17.09 8.14
CA ALA A 199 -3.47 17.57 9.31
C ALA A 199 -4.26 17.32 10.61
N TRP A 200 -5.58 17.53 10.57
CA TRP A 200 -6.48 17.27 11.69
C TRP A 200 -6.40 15.82 12.19
N ALA A 201 -6.36 14.84 11.28
CA ALA A 201 -6.29 13.43 11.63
C ALA A 201 -4.90 13.02 12.12
N ILE A 202 -3.84 13.63 11.56
CA ILE A 202 -2.45 13.36 11.95
C ILE A 202 -2.20 13.81 13.40
N ASP A 203 -2.78 14.94 13.78
CA ASP A 203 -2.62 15.51 15.12
C ASP A 203 -3.45 14.76 16.17
N MET A 204 -4.69 14.41 15.85
CA MET A 204 -5.65 13.92 16.86
C MET A 204 -5.73 12.39 17.04
N ALA A 205 -5.29 11.59 16.06
CA ALA A 205 -5.55 10.15 16.07
C ALA A 205 -4.38 9.36 16.66
N ASP A 206 -4.65 8.54 17.67
CA ASP A 206 -3.67 7.64 18.29
C ASP A 206 -3.54 6.31 17.54
N ASP A 207 -2.62 5.44 17.98
CA ASP A 207 -2.29 4.18 17.32
C ASP A 207 -3.33 3.05 17.54
N ASP A 208 -4.27 3.28 18.44
CA ASP A 208 -5.36 2.38 18.84
C ASP A 208 -6.73 2.77 18.25
N TYR A 209 -6.79 3.80 17.41
CA TYR A 209 -8.04 4.27 16.78
C TYR A 209 -8.78 3.14 16.03
N GLU A 210 -10.09 3.05 16.28
CA GLU A 210 -11.03 2.14 15.61
C GLU A 210 -12.15 2.97 14.93
N PHE A 211 -12.43 2.70 13.65
CA PHE A 211 -13.54 3.32 12.90
C PHE A 211 -14.84 2.55 13.12
#